data_AF-A0A9W6ZNG7-F1
#
_entry.id   AF-A0A9W6ZNG7-F1
#
_cell.length_a   1.000
_cell.length_b   1.000
_cell.length_c   1.000
_cell.angle_alpha   90.00
_cell.angle_beta   90.00
_cell.angle_gamma   90.00
#
_symmetry.space_group_name_H-M   'P 1'
#
loop_
_entity.id
_entity.type
_entity.pdbx_description
1 polymer ?
#
loop_
_entity_poly.entity_id
_entity_poly.type
_entity_poly.pdbx_seq_one_letter_code
_entity_poly.pdbx_strand_id
1 'polypeptide(L)'
;MIPALALFWNGAICSVYGYLFLANPGFLLSNYYGTSQEIDSVSGSICRYYGATLLCLAFLFLHYIPFKEKQGPGLRLGMMLSGAYVVVAAYRVVLEKDVASAGAIAAANKTMILQGITLVLSYVGFKAAPKAEKKKKK
;
A
#
# COMPACT_ATOMS: atom_id res chain seq x y z
N MET A 1 -11.49 9.57 23.99
CA MET A 1 -12.23 8.33 23.71
C MET A 1 -12.74 8.29 22.27
N ILE A 2 -13.53 9.27 21.81
CA ILE A 2 -14.08 9.32 20.44
C ILE A 2 -13.02 9.25 19.32
N PRO A 3 -11.89 9.99 19.38
CA PRO A 3 -10.87 9.92 18.31
C PRO A 3 -10.19 8.55 18.20
N ALA A 4 -9.99 7.87 19.35
CA ALA A 4 -9.39 6.54 19.37
C ALA A 4 -10.33 5.48 18.76
N LEU A 5 -11.64 5.60 19.03
CA LEU A 5 -12.65 4.73 18.43
C LEU A 5 -12.75 4.91 16.91
N ALA A 6 -12.71 6.17 16.43
CA ALA A 6 -12.69 6.45 15.01
C ALA A 6 -11.44 5.88 14.31
N LEU A 7 -10.26 6.02 14.93
CA LEU A 7 -9.03 5.42 14.42
C LEU A 7 -9.09 3.89 14.40
N PHE A 8 -9.65 3.27 15.43
CA PHE A 8 -9.87 1.83 15.47
C PHE A 8 -10.75 1.36 14.32
N TRP A 9 -11.88 2.04 14.07
CA TRP A 9 -12.81 1.65 13.02
C TRP A 9 -12.19 1.78 11.62
N ASN A 10 -11.46 2.88 11.37
CA ASN A 10 -10.72 3.05 10.12
C ASN A 10 -9.65 1.95 9.95
N GLY A 11 -8.87 1.67 11.00
CA GLY A 11 -7.85 0.62 10.97
C GLY A 11 -8.43 -0.78 10.73
N ALA A 12 -9.56 -1.11 11.39
CA ALA A 12 -10.24 -2.38 11.21
C ALA A 12 -10.78 -2.55 9.80
N ILE A 13 -11.47 -1.54 9.25
CA ILE A 13 -11.99 -1.55 7.88
C ILE A 13 -10.84 -1.72 6.88
N CYS A 14 -9.80 -0.91 6.97
CA CYS A 14 -8.64 -1.02 6.07
C CYS A 14 -7.98 -2.41 6.14
N SER A 15 -7.92 -3.01 7.33
CA SER A 15 -7.34 -4.34 7.51
C SER A 15 -8.19 -5.45 6.88
N VAL A 16 -9.51 -5.41 7.07
CA VAL A 16 -10.43 -6.39 6.50
C VAL A 16 -10.40 -6.35 4.97
N TYR A 17 -10.61 -5.16 4.38
CA TYR A 17 -10.56 -5.02 2.93
C TYR A 17 -9.17 -5.35 2.37
N GLY A 18 -8.11 -4.89 3.02
CA GLY A 18 -6.73 -5.20 2.62
C GLY A 18 -6.44 -6.69 2.57
N TYR A 19 -6.84 -7.44 3.61
CA TYR A 19 -6.63 -8.90 3.64
C TYR A 19 -7.44 -9.61 2.56
N LEU A 20 -8.70 -9.23 2.35
CA LEU A 20 -9.54 -9.84 1.34
C LEU A 20 -9.01 -9.61 -0.09
N PHE A 21 -8.55 -8.39 -0.40
CA PHE A 21 -7.94 -8.10 -1.70
C PHE A 21 -6.61 -8.82 -1.92
N LEU A 22 -5.83 -9.09 -0.87
CA LEU A 22 -4.56 -9.79 -0.96
C LEU A 22 -4.71 -11.31 -1.06
N ALA A 23 -5.56 -11.91 -0.22
CA ALA A 23 -5.67 -13.36 -0.11
C ALA A 23 -6.58 -13.97 -1.18
N ASN A 24 -7.67 -13.29 -1.53
CA ASN A 24 -8.65 -13.85 -2.46
C ASN A 24 -9.43 -12.77 -3.23
N PRO A 25 -8.75 -12.03 -4.13
CA PRO A 25 -9.41 -11.01 -4.94
C PRO A 25 -10.52 -11.60 -5.83
N GLY A 26 -10.33 -12.85 -6.29
CA GLY A 26 -11.34 -13.58 -7.07
C GLY A 26 -12.63 -13.81 -6.30
N PHE A 27 -12.57 -14.27 -5.05
CA PHE A 27 -13.74 -14.45 -4.18
C PHE A 27 -14.48 -13.14 -3.93
N LEU A 28 -13.76 -12.03 -3.74
CA LEU A 28 -14.37 -10.71 -3.53
C LEU A 28 -15.10 -10.24 -4.80
N LEU A 29 -14.47 -10.38 -5.95
CA LEU A 29 -15.03 -9.96 -7.23
C LEU A 29 -16.21 -10.86 -7.65
N SER A 30 -16.08 -12.18 -7.49
CA SER A 30 -17.11 -13.14 -7.90
C SER A 30 -18.35 -13.15 -7.00
N ASN A 31 -18.21 -12.89 -5.70
CA ASN A 31 -19.37 -12.83 -4.80
C ASN A 31 -20.21 -11.56 -4.99
N TYR A 32 -19.59 -10.48 -5.46
CA TYR A 32 -20.30 -9.23 -5.68
C TYR A 32 -20.77 -9.05 -7.13
N TYR A 33 -20.09 -9.64 -8.11
CA TYR A 33 -20.29 -9.31 -9.51
C TYR A 33 -20.16 -10.57 -10.37
N GLY A 34 -21.30 -11.06 -10.86
CA GLY A 34 -21.46 -12.42 -11.38
C GLY A 34 -20.77 -12.66 -12.73
N THR A 35 -20.75 -11.68 -13.63
CA THR A 35 -20.20 -11.84 -14.99
C THR A 35 -18.80 -11.24 -15.12
N SER A 36 -17.99 -11.78 -16.03
CA SER A 36 -16.62 -11.29 -16.32
C SER A 36 -16.58 -9.79 -16.65
N GLN A 37 -17.62 -9.30 -17.34
CA GLN A 37 -17.73 -7.89 -17.74
C GLN A 37 -18.00 -6.96 -16.55
N GLU A 38 -18.76 -7.42 -15.56
CA GLU A 38 -18.98 -6.69 -14.30
C GLU A 38 -17.72 -6.70 -13.44
N ILE A 39 -17.01 -7.83 -13.40
CA ILE A 39 -15.71 -7.96 -12.71
C ILE A 39 -14.70 -6.96 -13.27
N ASP A 40 -14.62 -6.82 -14.60
CA ASP A 40 -13.72 -5.85 -15.24
C ASP A 40 -14.08 -4.41 -14.86
N SER A 41 -15.37 -4.04 -14.91
CA SER A 41 -15.85 -2.70 -14.52
C SER A 41 -15.51 -2.36 -13.06
N VAL A 42 -15.66 -3.36 -12.18
CA VAL A 42 -15.38 -3.21 -10.74
C VAL A 42 -13.89 -3.16 -10.48
N SER A 43 -13.09 -3.97 -11.16
CA SER A 43 -11.62 -3.90 -11.07
C SER A 43 -11.11 -2.51 -11.46
N GLY A 44 -11.69 -1.91 -12.50
CA GLY A 44 -11.42 -0.53 -12.90
C GLY A 44 -11.81 0.49 -11.84
N SER A 45 -12.95 0.29 -11.16
CA SER A 45 -13.38 1.15 -10.04
C SER A 45 -12.46 1.02 -8.83
N ILE A 46 -12.03 -0.20 -8.49
CA ILE A 46 -11.05 -0.45 -7.42
C ILE A 46 -9.72 0.25 -7.75
N CYS A 47 -9.26 0.20 -9.00
CA CYS A 47 -8.07 0.93 -9.42
C CYS A 47 -8.22 2.45 -9.21
N ARG A 48 -9.40 3.02 -9.47
CA ARG A 48 -9.68 4.44 -9.22
C ARG A 48 -9.69 4.78 -7.74
N TYR A 49 -10.29 3.95 -6.89
CA TYR A 49 -10.29 4.14 -5.43
C TYR A 49 -8.89 4.01 -4.84
N TYR A 50 -8.12 3.06 -5.34
CA TYR A 50 -6.72 2.90 -4.99
C TYR A 50 -5.89 4.11 -5.44
N GLY A 51 -6.13 4.64 -6.65
CA GLY A 51 -5.54 5.90 -7.11
C GLY A 51 -5.86 7.09 -6.20
N ALA A 52 -7.11 7.24 -5.76
CA ALA A 52 -7.50 8.27 -4.79
C ALA A 52 -6.77 8.10 -3.45
N THR A 53 -6.61 6.86 -2.99
CA THR A 53 -5.85 6.55 -1.77
C THR A 53 -4.38 6.94 -1.91
N LEU A 54 -3.76 6.65 -3.06
CA LEU A 54 -2.39 7.06 -3.36
C LEU A 54 -2.23 8.58 -3.41
N LEU A 55 -3.21 9.33 -3.91
CA LEU A 55 -3.18 10.79 -3.87
C LEU A 55 -3.22 11.33 -2.43
N CYS A 56 -4.04 10.74 -1.56
CA CYS A 56 -4.06 11.08 -0.13
C CYS A 56 -2.70 10.80 0.54
N LEU A 57 -2.08 9.66 0.22
CA LEU A 57 -0.75 9.30 0.73
C LEU A 57 0.34 10.23 0.17
N ALA A 58 0.27 10.60 -1.11
CA ALA A 58 1.20 11.54 -1.72
C ALA A 58 1.12 12.91 -1.03
N PHE A 59 -0.09 13.43 -0.80
CA PHE A 59 -0.29 14.64 0.00
C PHE A 59 0.32 14.49 1.39
N LEU A 60 0.09 13.37 2.08
CA LEU A 60 0.64 13.11 3.41
C LEU A 60 2.17 13.11 3.43
N PHE A 61 2.81 12.45 2.47
CA PHE A 61 4.28 12.41 2.36
C PHE A 61 4.86 13.79 2.10
N LEU A 62 4.29 14.54 1.15
CA LEU A 62 4.72 15.91 0.86
C LEU A 62 4.51 16.83 2.06
N HIS A 63 3.38 16.68 2.75
CA HIS A 63 3.07 17.45 3.95
C HIS A 63 4.07 17.19 5.08
N TYR A 64 4.68 16.00 5.17
CA TYR A 64 5.67 15.68 6.21
C TYR A 64 7.07 16.24 5.92
N ILE A 65 7.38 16.69 4.71
CA ILE A 65 8.70 17.25 4.34
C ILE A 65 9.15 18.37 5.29
N PRO A 66 8.35 19.43 5.55
CA PRO A 66 8.77 20.51 6.43
C PRO A 66 8.84 20.14 7.93
N PHE A 67 8.21 19.03 8.35
CA PHE A 67 8.12 18.64 9.77
C PHE A 67 9.06 17.48 10.09
N LYS A 68 10.29 17.80 10.55
CA LYS A 68 11.34 16.82 10.85
C LYS A 68 10.88 15.67 11.76
N GLU A 69 10.04 15.96 12.74
CA GLU A 69 9.48 14.98 13.68
C GLU A 69 8.49 13.99 13.03
N LYS A 70 7.94 14.32 11.86
CA LYS A 70 7.01 13.47 11.10
C LYS A 70 7.66 12.73 9.94
N GLN A 71 8.86 13.13 9.52
CA GLN A 71 9.60 12.45 8.46
C GLN A 71 9.85 10.97 8.79
N GLY A 72 10.24 10.63 10.02
CA GLY A 72 10.46 9.24 10.46
C GLY A 72 9.20 8.37 10.32
N PRO A 73 8.06 8.74 10.95
CA PRO A 73 6.78 8.06 10.76
C PRO A 73 6.35 7.96 9.28
N GLY A 74 6.55 9.03 8.50
CA GLY A 74 6.30 9.03 7.06
C GLY A 74 7.11 7.98 6.32
N LEU A 75 8.43 7.98 6.49
CA LEU A 75 9.31 7.02 5.85
C LEU A 75 9.01 5.57 6.27
N ARG A 76 8.59 5.34 7.51
CA ARG A 76 8.09 4.02 7.96
C ARG A 76 6.84 3.60 7.20
N LEU A 77 5.88 4.50 7.00
CA LEU A 77 4.69 4.22 6.20
C LEU A 77 5.06 3.93 4.74
N GLY A 78 5.98 4.70 4.16
CA GLY A 78 6.52 4.46 2.81
C GLY A 78 7.18 3.09 2.68
N MET A 79 8.01 2.71 3.65
CA MET A 79 8.60 1.37 3.70
C MET A 79 7.55 0.26 3.77
N MET A 80 6.51 0.42 4.59
CA MET A 80 5.42 -0.57 4.68
C MET A 80 4.68 -0.70 3.35
N LEU A 81 4.39 0.43 2.69
CA LEU A 81 3.68 0.49 1.42
C LEU A 81 4.50 -0.17 0.30
N SER A 82 5.73 0.29 0.07
CA SER A 82 6.61 -0.27 -0.95
C SER A 82 6.98 -1.72 -0.67
N GLY A 83 7.19 -2.08 0.61
CA GLY A 83 7.42 -3.47 1.02
C GLY A 83 6.25 -4.39 0.67
N ALA A 84 5.01 -3.97 0.96
CA ALA A 84 3.83 -4.73 0.58
C ALA A 84 3.72 -4.92 -0.94
N TYR A 85 3.99 -3.88 -1.73
CA TYR A 85 3.98 -4.01 -3.20
C TYR A 85 5.07 -4.91 -3.74
N VAL A 86 6.28 -4.86 -3.17
CA VAL A 86 7.36 -5.79 -3.55
C VAL A 86 6.95 -7.23 -3.25
N VAL A 87 6.36 -7.51 -2.08
CA VAL A 87 5.91 -8.86 -1.72
C VAL A 87 4.84 -9.37 -2.69
N VAL A 88 3.83 -8.55 -3.01
CA VAL A 88 2.77 -8.93 -3.96
C VAL A 88 3.32 -9.12 -5.37
N ALA A 89 4.22 -8.24 -5.82
CA ALA A 89 4.86 -8.37 -7.11
C ALA A 89 5.75 -9.62 -7.20
N ALA A 90 6.53 -9.90 -6.15
CA ALA A 90 7.36 -11.09 -6.05
C ALA A 90 6.52 -12.37 -6.04
N TYR A 91 5.40 -12.39 -5.31
CA TYR A 91 4.44 -13.50 -5.33
C TYR A 91 3.98 -13.79 -6.77
N ARG A 92 3.56 -12.76 -7.51
CA ARG A 92 3.14 -12.89 -8.92
C ARG A 92 4.27 -13.44 -9.81
N VAL A 93 5.50 -12.93 -9.65
CA VAL A 93 6.65 -13.30 -10.48
C VAL A 93 7.21 -14.69 -10.17
N VAL A 94 7.15 -15.14 -8.91
CA VAL A 94 7.78 -16.39 -8.47
C VAL A 94 6.78 -17.54 -8.44
N LEU A 95 5.58 -17.30 -7.90
CA LEU A 95 4.61 -18.35 -7.59
C LEU A 95 3.51 -18.48 -8.65
N GLU A 96 3.22 -17.43 -9.42
CA GLU A 96 2.18 -17.45 -10.46
C GLU A 96 2.74 -17.36 -11.89
N LYS A 97 4.05 -17.50 -12.08
CA LYS A 97 4.72 -17.36 -13.39
C LYS A 97 4.16 -18.25 -14.49
N ASP A 98 3.67 -19.44 -14.13
CA ASP A 98 3.22 -20.46 -15.08
C ASP A 98 1.71 -20.34 -15.39
N VAL A 99 0.98 -19.52 -14.62
CA VAL A 99 -0.48 -19.36 -14.72
C VAL A 99 -0.87 -17.96 -15.18
N ALA A 100 -0.06 -16.95 -14.85
CA ALA A 100 -0.31 -15.57 -15.23
C ALA A 100 0.15 -15.28 -16.66
N SER A 101 -0.48 -14.29 -17.31
CA SER A 101 -0.07 -13.85 -18.64
C SER A 101 1.32 -13.20 -18.62
N ALA A 102 2.07 -13.32 -19.72
CA ALA A 102 3.39 -12.70 -19.84
C ALA A 102 3.37 -11.19 -19.56
N GLY A 103 2.28 -10.50 -19.96
CA GLY A 103 2.06 -9.08 -19.66
C GLY A 103 1.91 -8.79 -18.16
N ALA A 104 1.20 -9.65 -17.41
CA ALA A 104 1.05 -9.52 -15.97
C ALA A 104 2.39 -9.72 -15.24
N ILE A 105 3.19 -10.70 -15.68
CA ILE A 105 4.54 -10.94 -15.15
C ILE A 105 5.47 -9.75 -15.44
N ALA A 106 5.43 -9.20 -16.66
CA ALA A 106 6.21 -8.02 -17.02
C ALA A 106 5.83 -6.79 -16.17
N ALA A 107 4.53 -6.57 -15.93
CA ALA A 107 4.05 -5.50 -15.05
C ALA A 107 4.50 -5.70 -13.60
N ALA A 108 4.40 -6.92 -13.07
CA ALA A 108 4.86 -7.25 -11.74
C ALA A 108 6.37 -7.02 -11.57
N ASN A 109 7.19 -7.41 -12.56
CA ASN A 109 8.63 -7.13 -12.55
C ASN A 109 8.94 -5.62 -12.50
N LYS A 110 8.24 -4.80 -13.29
CA LYS A 110 8.41 -3.33 -13.24
C LYS A 110 8.07 -2.78 -11.86
N THR A 111 6.96 -3.23 -11.27
CA THR A 111 6.55 -2.83 -9.92
C THR A 111 7.59 -3.24 -8.88
N MET A 112 8.10 -4.47 -8.95
CA MET A 112 9.11 -4.97 -8.02
C MET A 112 10.39 -4.11 -8.05
N ILE A 113 10.85 -3.72 -9.25
CA ILE A 113 12.03 -2.85 -9.40
C ILE A 113 11.76 -1.46 -8.82
N LEU A 114 10.67 -0.80 -9.25
CA LEU A 114 10.38 0.56 -8.84
C LEU A 114 10.14 0.67 -7.32
N GLN A 115 9.36 -0.25 -6.78
CA GLN A 115 9.04 -0.29 -5.35
C GLN A 115 10.23 -0.79 -4.54
N GLY A 116 11.07 -1.67 -5.08
CA GLY A 116 12.34 -2.07 -4.46
C GLY A 116 13.29 -0.89 -4.27
N ILE A 117 13.47 -0.06 -5.31
CA ILE A 117 14.28 1.17 -5.21
C ILE A 117 13.68 2.12 -4.16
N THR A 118 12.36 2.33 -4.21
CA THR A 118 11.66 3.23 -3.27
C THR A 118 11.78 2.74 -1.83
N LEU A 119 11.72 1.43 -1.61
CA LEU A 119 11.91 0.80 -0.30
C LEU A 119 13.32 1.06 0.24
N VAL A 120 14.35 0.87 -0.59
CA VAL A 120 15.74 1.14 -0.21
C VAL A 120 15.95 2.61 0.13
N LEU A 121 15.45 3.52 -0.70
CA LEU A 121 15.53 4.96 -0.44
C LEU A 121 14.81 5.35 0.85
N SER A 122 13.62 4.79 1.08
CA SER A 122 12.84 5.03 2.29
C SER A 122 13.56 4.49 3.54
N TYR A 123 14.22 3.34 3.44
CA TYR A 123 15.00 2.76 4.52
C TYR A 123 16.24 3.61 4.87
N VAL A 124 17.00 4.02 3.86
CA VAL A 124 18.17 4.90 4.06
C VAL A 124 17.73 6.24 4.66
N GLY A 125 16.68 6.84 4.10
CA GLY A 125 16.07 8.05 4.64
C GLY A 125 15.63 7.88 6.09
N PHE A 126 15.00 6.76 6.43
CA PHE A 126 14.53 6.48 7.79
C PHE A 126 15.69 6.37 8.79
N LYS A 127 16.82 5.77 8.37
CA LYS A 127 18.03 5.68 9.19
C LYS A 127 18.69 7.05 9.41
N ALA A 128 18.60 7.94 8.42
CA ALA A 128 19.11 9.30 8.51
C ALA A 128 18.13 10.28 9.18
N ALA A 129 16.85 9.92 9.33
CA ALA A 129 15.83 10.81 9.85
C ALA A 129 16.12 11.20 11.32
N PRO A 130 15.94 12.48 11.68
CA PRO A 130 16.11 12.93 13.05
C PRO A 130 15.13 12.21 13.96
N LYS A 131 15.64 11.64 15.06
CA LYS A 131 14.80 10.99 16.08
C LYS A 131 13.96 12.07 16.75
N ALA A 132 12.64 11.86 16.82
CA ALA A 132 11.74 12.79 17.51
C ALA A 132 12.27 13.07 18.93
N GLU A 133 12.53 14.33 19.24
CA GLU A 133 12.90 14.74 20.59
C GLU A 133 11.77 14.33 21.53
N LYS A 134 12.07 13.46 22.50
CA LYS A 134 11.11 13.13 23.56
C LYS A 134 10.83 14.44 24.30
N LYS A 135 9.67 15.05 24.07
CA LYS A 135 9.17 16.13 24.94
C LYS A 135 9.22 15.61 26.37
N LYS A 136 10.19 16.07 27.16
CA LYS A 136 10.20 15.88 28.62
C LYS A 136 8.87 16.45 29.09
N LYS A 137 7.97 15.59 29.57
CA LYS A 137 6.79 16.03 30.30
C LYS A 137 7.29 16.91 31.45
N LYS A 138 6.92 18.20 31.43
CA LYS A 138 6.89 19.02 32.65
C LYS A 138 5.66 18.63 33.44
#